data_AF-A0A950N1E3-F1
#
_entry.id   AF-A0A950N1E3-F1
#
_cell.length_a   1.000
_cell.length_b   1.000
_cell.length_c   1.000
_cell.angle_alpha   90.00
_cell.angle_beta   90.00
_cell.angle_gamma   90.00
#
_symmetry.space_group_name_H-M   'P 1'
#
loop_
_entity.id
_entity.type
_entity.pdbx_description
1 polymer ?
#
loop_
_entity_poly.entity_id
_entity_poly.type
_entity_poly.pdbx_seq_one_letter_code
_entity_poly.pdbx_strand_id
1 'polypeptide(L)'
;MAKNILHMITPLAHMSPFDVNMALDAGYDATASYTNVSPDEVTGLVQDAMFSRSPRDATRTGVFIGGKDALVALDMLDAAGKALFKPFEISLFADPAGSFTTAAAMIAVVDKTLKEKKGRGLRGAAVSVFGATGVVGTA
;
A
#
# COMPACT_ATOMS: atom_id res chain seq x y z
N MET A 1 -2.66 -15.84 20.50
CA MET A 1 -2.57 -14.49 19.89
C MET A 1 -3.27 -14.54 18.55
N ALA A 2 -4.04 -13.50 18.21
CA ALA A 2 -4.67 -13.43 16.89
C ALA A 2 -3.59 -13.18 15.81
N LYS A 3 -3.75 -13.81 14.65
CA LYS A 3 -2.80 -13.77 13.53
C LYS A 3 -2.79 -12.41 12.84
N ASN A 4 -1.63 -12.01 12.33
CA ASN A 4 -1.47 -10.85 11.44
C ASN A 4 -1.79 -11.29 10.01
N ILE A 5 -2.88 -10.81 9.43
CA ILE A 5 -3.35 -11.25 8.11
C ILE A 5 -3.31 -10.06 7.15
N LEU A 6 -2.73 -10.25 5.97
CA LEU A 6 -2.76 -9.27 4.89
C LEU A 6 -3.65 -9.76 3.75
N HIS A 7 -4.76 -9.08 3.49
CA HIS A 7 -5.59 -9.28 2.31
C HIS A 7 -5.02 -8.46 1.16
N MET A 8 -4.49 -9.14 0.15
CA MET A 8 -3.82 -8.53 -0.98
C MET A 8 -4.76 -8.51 -2.18
N ILE A 9 -5.14 -7.32 -2.63
CA ILE A 9 -6.08 -7.07 -3.72
C ILE A 9 -5.32 -6.55 -4.93
N THR A 10 -5.62 -7.06 -6.11
CA THR A 10 -5.06 -6.56 -7.37
C THR A 10 -6.09 -6.60 -8.50
N PRO A 11 -6.11 -5.60 -9.39
CA PRO A 11 -6.91 -5.64 -10.61
C PRO A 11 -6.31 -6.58 -11.67
N LEU A 12 -5.11 -7.13 -11.44
CA LEU A 12 -4.42 -8.00 -12.39
C LEU A 12 -4.77 -9.48 -12.20
N ALA A 13 -4.49 -10.29 -13.21
CA ALA A 13 -4.69 -11.74 -13.15
C ALA A 13 -3.89 -12.46 -12.04
N HIS A 14 -2.78 -11.84 -11.61
CA HIS A 14 -1.89 -12.41 -10.60
C HIS A 14 -1.50 -11.36 -9.57
N MET A 15 -1.43 -11.80 -8.31
CA MET A 15 -0.76 -11.04 -7.27
C MET A 15 0.75 -11.09 -7.51
N SER A 16 1.43 -9.97 -7.28
CA SER A 16 2.88 -9.88 -7.41
C SER A 16 3.56 -10.83 -6.42
N PRO A 17 4.38 -11.79 -6.88
CA PRO A 17 5.16 -12.64 -5.97
C PRO A 17 6.14 -11.82 -5.12
N PHE A 18 6.60 -10.68 -5.63
CA PHE A 18 7.43 -9.75 -4.88
C PHE A 18 6.68 -9.22 -3.65
N ASP A 19 5.45 -8.74 -3.85
CA ASP A 19 4.64 -8.19 -2.75
C ASP A 19 4.30 -9.27 -1.72
N VAL A 20 4.04 -10.50 -2.16
CA VAL A 20 3.77 -11.65 -1.27
C VAL A 20 4.99 -11.94 -0.39
N ASN A 21 6.18 -12.02 -0.98
CA ASN A 21 7.42 -12.24 -0.24
C ASN A 21 7.69 -11.11 0.75
N MET A 22 7.58 -9.84 0.30
CA MET A 22 7.79 -8.68 1.16
C MET A 22 6.83 -8.62 2.34
N ALA A 23 5.56 -9.01 2.14
CA ALA A 23 4.59 -9.09 3.23
C ALA A 23 4.98 -10.14 4.27
N LEU A 24 5.37 -11.34 3.85
CA LEU A 24 5.76 -12.40 4.78
C LEU A 24 7.07 -12.08 5.50
N ASP A 25 8.06 -11.54 4.79
CA ASP A 25 9.34 -11.10 5.37
C ASP A 25 9.16 -9.93 6.35
N ALA A 26 8.13 -9.09 6.16
CA ALA A 26 7.75 -8.04 7.10
C ALA A 26 7.06 -8.55 8.37
N GLY A 27 6.75 -9.85 8.47
CA GLY A 27 6.21 -10.49 9.67
C GLY A 27 4.69 -10.67 9.69
N TYR A 28 4.00 -10.59 8.55
CA TYR A 28 2.63 -11.09 8.44
C TYR A 28 2.61 -12.62 8.59
N ASP A 29 1.65 -13.14 9.36
CA ASP A 29 1.50 -14.58 9.56
C ASP A 29 0.91 -15.28 8.32
N ALA A 30 0.09 -14.56 7.55
CA ALA A 30 -0.57 -15.07 6.37
C ALA A 30 -0.92 -13.95 5.38
N THR A 31 -0.90 -14.30 4.09
CA THR A 31 -1.40 -13.46 3.00
C THR A 31 -2.54 -14.17 2.27
N ALA A 32 -3.59 -13.44 1.92
CA ALA A 32 -4.69 -13.92 1.10
C ALA A 32 -4.77 -13.07 -0.16
N SER A 33 -4.71 -13.68 -1.35
CA SER A 33 -4.67 -12.95 -2.62
C SER A 33 -6.01 -12.98 -3.34
N TYR A 34 -6.47 -11.81 -3.77
CA TYR A 34 -7.66 -11.59 -4.59
C TYR A 34 -7.22 -10.94 -5.90
N THR A 35 -7.49 -11.60 -7.02
CA THR A 35 -7.02 -11.21 -8.35
C THR A 35 -8.18 -10.86 -9.27
N ASN A 36 -7.92 -10.06 -10.30
CA ASN A 36 -8.93 -9.52 -11.23
C ASN A 36 -10.06 -8.75 -10.52
N VAL A 37 -9.76 -8.12 -9.38
CA VAL A 37 -10.76 -7.38 -8.59
C VAL A 37 -11.02 -6.04 -9.25
N SER A 38 -12.28 -5.75 -9.56
CA SER A 38 -12.66 -4.41 -10.03
C SER A 38 -12.85 -3.44 -8.85
N PRO A 39 -12.75 -2.11 -9.08
CA PRO A 39 -12.89 -1.13 -8.00
C PRO A 39 -14.20 -1.22 -7.22
N ASP A 40 -15.30 -1.61 -7.86
CA ASP A 40 -16.61 -1.77 -7.22
C ASP A 40 -16.72 -2.97 -6.28
N GLU A 41 -15.86 -3.99 -6.44
CA GLU A 41 -15.82 -5.17 -5.57
C GLU A 41 -15.04 -4.93 -4.26
N VAL A 42 -14.19 -3.90 -4.22
CA VAL A 42 -13.27 -3.63 -3.10
C VAL A 42 -14.01 -3.41 -1.78
N THR A 43 -15.14 -2.70 -1.82
CA THR A 43 -15.91 -2.37 -0.59
C THR A 43 -16.35 -3.64 0.13
N GLY A 44 -16.86 -4.64 -0.60
CA GLY A 44 -17.31 -5.90 -0.02
C GLY A 44 -16.16 -6.68 0.61
N LEU A 45 -15.03 -6.80 -0.10
CA LEU A 45 -13.84 -7.50 0.40
C LEU A 45 -13.28 -6.87 1.68
N VAL A 46 -13.24 -5.53 1.74
CA VAL A 46 -12.75 -4.79 2.91
C VAL A 46 -13.67 -4.99 4.11
N GLN A 47 -14.99 -4.90 3.91
CA GLN A 47 -15.96 -5.11 4.98
C GLN A 47 -15.93 -6.54 5.51
N ASP A 48 -15.81 -7.55 4.66
CA ASP A 48 -15.70 -8.95 5.09
C ASP A 48 -14.41 -9.21 5.89
N ALA A 49 -13.28 -8.65 5.46
CA ALA A 49 -12.02 -8.72 6.20
C ALA A 49 -12.08 -8.02 7.57
N MET A 50 -12.87 -6.94 7.66
CA MET A 50 -13.05 -6.11 8.85
C MET A 50 -14.01 -6.73 9.87
N PHE A 51 -15.17 -7.23 9.44
CA PHE A 51 -16.22 -7.74 10.33
C PHE A 51 -16.01 -9.16 10.84
N SER A 52 -15.17 -9.93 10.16
CA SER A 52 -14.87 -11.31 10.56
C SER A 52 -14.05 -11.40 11.86
N ARG A 53 -13.65 -10.26 12.46
CA ARG A 53 -12.81 -10.20 13.67
C ARG A 53 -13.35 -9.19 14.69
N SER A 54 -13.04 -9.43 15.97
CA SER A 54 -13.37 -8.49 17.05
C SER A 54 -12.67 -7.14 16.82
N PRO A 55 -13.18 -6.00 17.33
CA PRO A 55 -12.52 -4.69 17.17
C PRO A 55 -11.05 -4.68 17.63
N ARG A 56 -10.75 -5.45 18.69
CA ARG A 56 -9.37 -5.62 19.18
C ARG A 56 -8.49 -6.34 18.16
N ASP A 57 -9.00 -7.40 17.55
CA ASP A 57 -8.23 -8.23 16.62
C ASP A 57 -8.23 -7.68 15.18
N ALA A 58 -9.17 -6.81 14.82
CA ALA A 58 -9.26 -6.14 13.52
C ALA A 58 -7.99 -5.33 13.21
N THR A 59 -7.37 -4.73 14.24
CA THR A 59 -6.06 -4.05 14.12
C THR A 59 -4.91 -4.94 13.63
N ARG A 60 -5.10 -6.27 13.63
CA ARG A 60 -4.16 -7.27 13.08
C ARG A 60 -4.58 -7.77 11.70
N THR A 61 -5.46 -7.05 11.02
CA THR A 61 -5.82 -7.25 9.63
C THR A 61 -5.37 -6.01 8.84
N GLY A 62 -4.70 -6.25 7.72
CA GLY A 62 -4.37 -5.22 6.75
C GLY A 62 -4.95 -5.56 5.38
N VAL A 63 -5.16 -4.53 4.56
CA VAL A 63 -5.43 -4.66 3.13
C VAL A 63 -4.29 -3.99 2.36
N PHE A 64 -3.73 -4.73 1.41
CA PHE A 64 -2.74 -4.25 0.46
C PHE A 64 -3.36 -4.18 -0.94
N ILE A 65 -3.19 -3.07 -1.64
CA ILE A 65 -3.66 -2.88 -3.01
C ILE A 65 -2.45 -2.79 -3.93
N GLY A 66 -2.25 -3.84 -4.72
CA GLY A 66 -1.21 -3.92 -5.74
C GLY A 66 -1.72 -3.48 -7.10
N GLY A 67 -1.01 -3.88 -8.15
CA GLY A 67 -1.35 -3.58 -9.54
C GLY A 67 -0.22 -2.88 -10.28
N LYS A 68 -0.53 -2.31 -11.44
CA LYS A 68 0.43 -1.55 -12.26
C LYS A 68 -0.03 -0.13 -12.58
N ASP A 69 -1.32 0.14 -12.46
CA ASP A 69 -1.91 1.45 -12.72
C ASP A 69 -2.13 2.17 -11.38
N ALA A 70 -1.49 3.33 -11.23
CA ALA A 70 -1.55 4.10 -10.00
C ALA A 70 -2.93 4.72 -9.76
N LEU A 71 -3.64 5.14 -10.81
CA LEU A 71 -4.97 5.73 -10.67
C LEU A 71 -5.97 4.68 -10.22
N VAL A 72 -5.96 3.49 -10.85
CA VAL A 72 -6.83 2.39 -10.46
C VAL A 72 -6.56 1.97 -9.00
N ALA A 73 -5.29 1.87 -8.59
CA ALA A 73 -4.96 1.52 -7.21
C ALA A 73 -5.41 2.60 -6.20
N LEU A 74 -5.34 3.88 -6.56
CA LEU A 74 -5.84 4.98 -5.74
C LEU A 74 -7.37 4.97 -5.64
N ASP A 75 -8.07 4.69 -6.74
CA ASP A 75 -9.54 4.54 -6.74
C ASP A 75 -9.98 3.37 -5.85
N MET A 76 -9.27 2.23 -5.93
CA MET A 76 -9.48 1.09 -5.04
C MET A 76 -9.18 1.44 -3.58
N LEU A 77 -8.13 2.21 -3.30
CA LEU A 77 -7.78 2.63 -1.94
C LEU A 77 -8.83 3.59 -1.36
N ASP A 78 -9.35 4.51 -2.15
CA ASP A 78 -10.44 5.41 -1.77
C ASP A 78 -11.73 4.63 -1.47
N ALA A 79 -12.09 3.66 -2.32
CA ALA A 79 -13.22 2.77 -2.07
C ALA A 79 -13.03 1.97 -0.77
N ALA A 80 -11.84 1.42 -0.53
CA ALA A 80 -11.50 0.73 0.70
C ALA A 80 -11.61 1.65 1.93
N GLY A 81 -11.11 2.89 1.84
CA GLY A 81 -11.18 3.87 2.92
C GLY A 81 -12.62 4.24 3.28
N LYS A 82 -13.48 4.42 2.28
CA LYS A 82 -14.92 4.69 2.47
C LYS A 82 -15.68 3.51 3.09
N ALA A 83 -15.15 2.30 2.99
CA ALA A 83 -15.75 1.11 3.56
C ALA A 83 -15.49 0.97 5.07
N LEU A 84 -14.50 1.68 5.63
CA LEU A 84 -14.14 1.62 7.05
C LEU A 84 -15.12 2.40 7.93
N PHE A 85 -15.41 1.88 9.12
CA PHE A 85 -16.14 2.63 10.14
C PHE A 85 -15.93 2.10 11.56
N LYS A 86 -16.11 2.96 12.55
CA LYS A 86 -15.91 2.61 13.96
C LYS A 86 -16.99 1.68 14.51
N PRO A 87 -16.64 0.71 15.38
CA PRO A 87 -15.33 0.50 16.01
C PRO A 87 -14.41 -0.48 15.27
N PHE A 88 -14.78 -0.93 14.07
CA PHE A 88 -14.03 -1.94 13.33
C PHE A 88 -13.18 -1.24 12.26
N GLU A 89 -11.93 -0.93 12.57
CA GLU A 89 -11.01 -0.31 11.61
C GLU A 89 -9.85 -1.27 11.33
N ILE A 90 -9.44 -1.35 10.07
CA ILE A 90 -8.30 -2.13 9.58
C ILE A 90 -7.32 -1.23 8.83
N SER A 91 -6.06 -1.64 8.72
CA SER A 91 -5.04 -0.84 8.02
C SER A 91 -5.15 -1.03 6.50
N LEU A 92 -5.04 0.07 5.75
CA LEU A 92 -5.05 0.05 4.29
C LEU A 92 -3.73 0.57 3.73
N PHE A 93 -3.23 -0.05 2.67
CA PHE A 93 -2.01 0.36 2.00
C PHE A 93 -2.08 0.04 0.50
N ALA A 94 -1.56 0.91 -0.36
CA ALA A 94 -1.46 0.66 -1.80
C ALA A 94 -0.02 0.89 -2.25
N ASP A 95 0.47 0.05 -3.18
CA ASP A 95 1.79 0.22 -3.77
C ASP A 95 1.86 -0.38 -5.19
N PRO A 96 1.18 0.24 -6.17
CA PRO A 96 1.13 -0.27 -7.53
C PRO A 96 2.54 -0.30 -8.13
N ALA A 97 2.99 -1.50 -8.51
CA ALA A 97 4.33 -1.78 -9.01
C ALA A 97 5.49 -1.20 -8.17
N GLY A 98 5.31 -1.09 -6.85
CA GLY A 98 6.34 -0.55 -5.95
C GLY A 98 6.53 0.96 -6.03
N SER A 99 5.62 1.69 -6.68
CA SER A 99 5.79 3.11 -6.98
C SER A 99 5.85 3.99 -5.74
N PHE A 100 4.96 3.78 -4.78
CA PHE A 100 4.83 4.66 -3.61
C PHE A 100 5.96 4.40 -2.63
N THR A 101 6.31 3.13 -2.38
CA THR A 101 7.43 2.79 -1.48
C THR A 101 8.76 3.24 -2.05
N THR A 102 8.98 3.04 -3.36
CA THR A 102 10.22 3.45 -4.02
C THR A 102 10.35 4.97 -4.04
N ALA A 103 9.29 5.72 -4.39
CA ALA A 103 9.30 7.17 -4.37
C ALA A 103 9.58 7.71 -2.95
N ALA A 104 8.88 7.19 -1.94
CA ALA A 104 9.10 7.58 -0.54
C ALA A 104 10.53 7.29 -0.07
N ALA A 105 11.07 6.11 -0.40
CA ALA A 105 12.44 5.73 -0.07
C ALA A 105 13.47 6.66 -0.74
N MET A 106 13.27 7.01 -2.01
CA MET A 106 14.14 7.96 -2.71
C MET A 106 14.15 9.33 -2.04
N ILE A 107 12.97 9.88 -1.73
CA ILE A 107 12.88 11.18 -1.04
C ILE A 107 13.53 11.13 0.35
N ALA A 108 13.35 10.04 1.10
CA ALA A 108 13.98 9.86 2.40
C ALA A 108 15.52 9.82 2.31
N VAL A 109 16.07 9.11 1.31
CA VAL A 109 17.52 9.06 1.06
C VAL A 109 18.06 10.44 0.67
N VAL A 110 17.34 11.18 -0.17
CA VAL A 110 17.73 12.55 -0.58
C VAL A 110 17.71 13.49 0.63
N ASP A 111 16.64 13.50 1.42
CA ASP A 111 16.53 14.37 2.59
C ASP A 111 17.61 14.05 3.64
N LYS A 112 17.86 12.76 3.90
CA LYS A 112 18.98 12.31 4.75
C LYS A 112 20.32 12.83 4.23
N THR A 113 20.58 12.64 2.94
CA THR A 113 21.84 13.06 2.31
C THR A 113 22.04 14.57 2.35
N LEU A 114 20.98 15.36 2.14
CA LEU A 114 21.05 16.82 2.21
C LEU A 114 21.33 17.30 3.64
N LYS A 115 20.69 16.69 4.64
CA LYS A 115 20.95 16.99 6.06
C LYS A 115 22.41 16.72 6.41
N GLU A 116 22.91 15.54 6.04
CA GLU A 116 24.28 15.10 6.36
C GLU A 116 25.36 15.89 5.62
N LYS A 117 25.17 16.17 4.32
CA LYS A 117 26.22 16.75 3.46
C LYS A 117 26.12 18.26 3.27
N LYS A 118 24.94 18.84 3.52
CA LYS A 118 24.65 20.26 3.20
C LYS A 118 23.98 21.01 4.35
N GLY A 119 23.68 20.35 5.49
CA GLY A 119 23.10 21.00 6.66
C GLY A 119 21.70 21.60 6.41
N ARG A 120 20.98 21.12 5.39
CA ARG A 120 19.65 21.61 5.01
C ARG A 120 18.75 20.48 4.54
N GLY A 121 17.44 20.72 4.51
CA GLY A 121 16.46 19.82 3.89
C GLY A 121 16.13 20.19 2.45
N LEU A 122 15.10 19.52 1.91
CA LEU A 122 14.57 19.73 0.56
C LEU A 122 13.86 21.08 0.35
N ARG A 123 13.38 21.73 1.42
CA ARG A 123 12.62 22.98 1.30
C ARG A 123 13.41 24.05 0.54
N GLY A 124 12.84 24.58 -0.54
CA GLY A 124 13.48 25.59 -1.39
C GLY A 124 14.66 25.08 -2.21
N ALA A 125 14.80 23.76 -2.41
CA ALA A 125 15.74 23.20 -3.37
C ALA A 125 15.10 23.16 -4.77
N ALA A 126 15.89 23.39 -5.81
CA ALA A 126 15.51 23.00 -7.16
C ALA A 126 15.69 21.48 -7.30
N VAL A 127 14.66 20.79 -7.78
CA VAL A 127 14.63 19.32 -7.92
C VAL A 127 14.48 18.95 -9.38
N SER A 128 15.22 17.94 -9.83
CA SER A 128 15.07 17.35 -11.16
C SER A 128 15.04 15.83 -11.00
N VAL A 129 14.03 15.20 -11.60
CA VAL A 129 13.84 13.75 -11.56
C VAL A 129 14.05 13.20 -12.97
N PHE A 130 15.11 12.41 -13.16
CA PHE A 130 15.44 11.82 -14.45
C PHE A 130 14.68 10.50 -14.64
N GLY A 131 14.23 10.23 -15.87
CA GLY A 131 13.48 8.99 -16.18
C GLY A 131 12.09 8.91 -15.53
N ALA A 132 11.49 10.06 -15.18
CA ALA A 132 10.27 10.16 -14.39
C ALA A 132 8.97 9.84 -15.16
N THR A 133 9.04 9.10 -16.28
CA THR A 133 7.88 8.79 -17.11
C THR A 133 7.12 7.54 -16.67
N GLY A 134 7.70 6.74 -15.75
CA GLY A 134 7.04 5.58 -15.13
C GLY A 134 6.36 5.93 -13.81
N VAL A 135 5.56 4.99 -13.28
CA VAL A 135 4.73 5.18 -12.06
C VAL A 135 5.51 5.64 -10.82
N VAL A 136 6.77 5.21 -10.66
CA VAL A 136 7.65 5.66 -9.57
C VAL A 136 8.00 7.14 -9.70
N GLY A 137 8.23 7.62 -10.92
CA GLY A 137 8.66 9.00 -11.16
C GLY A 137 7.53 10.02 -11.04
N THR A 138 6.28 9.57 -11.17
CA THR A 138 5.08 10.39 -11.05
C THR A 138 4.45 10.38 -9.65
N ALA A 139 4.88 9.47 -8.78
CA ALA A 139 4.43 9.35 -7.38
C ALA A 139 5.21 10.29 -6.45
#